data_AF-A0A1M5YN94-F1
#
_entry.id   AF-A0A1M5YN94-F1
#
_cell.length_a   1.000
_cell.length_b   1.000
_cell.length_c   1.000
_cell.angle_alpha   90.00
_cell.angle_beta   90.00
_cell.angle_gamma   90.00
#
_symmetry.space_group_name_H-M   'P 1'
#
loop_
_entity.id
_entity.type
_entity.pdbx_description
1 polymer ?
#
loop_
_entity_poly.entity_id
_entity_poly.type
_entity_poly.pdbx_seq_one_letter_code
_entity_poly.pdbx_strand_id
1 'polypeptide(L)'
;MSFNFIETKIKDLYIIEPKVFGDNRGYFMETYSKKDFFEAGLTMEFVQDNESKSKKGVLRGLHFQTKHTQGKLVRATQGSVYDVAVDLRKGSPTFGQWEGVLLSEENKRQFYVPEGFAHGFLVVSDEAVFNYKCTDFYAPEYDGGVLWNDPDINVQWPLEGIEEILLSEKDKNQKTLKELDIPFEYKGE
;
A
#
# COMPACT_ATOMS: atom_id res chain seq x y z
N MET A 1 18.43 -9.36 12.50
CA MET A 1 17.72 -8.64 11.42
C MET A 1 17.24 -7.33 12.00
N SER A 2 17.36 -6.26 11.22
CA SER A 2 16.86 -4.92 11.56
C SER A 2 15.35 -4.79 11.41
N PHE A 3 14.69 -5.82 10.86
CA PHE A 3 13.28 -5.84 10.51
C PHE A 3 12.59 -7.08 11.08
N ASN A 4 11.33 -6.92 11.47
CA ASN A 4 10.37 -7.99 11.70
C ASN A 4 9.36 -8.00 10.56
N PHE A 5 9.24 -9.13 9.85
CA PHE A 5 8.33 -9.31 8.72
C PHE A 5 7.12 -10.12 9.19
N ILE A 6 5.93 -9.55 9.11
CA ILE A 6 4.68 -10.13 9.59
C ILE A 6 3.82 -10.46 8.37
N GLU A 7 3.58 -11.74 8.14
CA GLU A 7 2.65 -12.22 7.14
C GLU A 7 1.22 -11.79 7.47
N THR A 8 0.45 -11.42 6.45
CA THR A 8 -0.97 -11.13 6.59
C THR A 8 -1.82 -12.35 6.23
N LYS A 9 -3.15 -12.23 6.35
CA LYS A 9 -4.08 -13.28 5.88
C LYS A 9 -4.04 -13.48 4.36
N ILE A 10 -3.51 -12.52 3.62
CA ILE A 10 -3.36 -12.58 2.16
C ILE A 10 -1.89 -12.85 1.85
N LYS A 11 -1.66 -13.91 1.07
CA LYS A 11 -0.29 -14.32 0.72
C LYS A 11 0.46 -13.20 0.01
N ASP A 12 1.74 -13.07 0.35
CA ASP A 12 2.74 -12.14 -0.21
C ASP A 12 2.61 -10.67 0.24
N LEU A 13 1.57 -10.34 1.02
CA LEU A 13 1.49 -9.08 1.75
C LEU A 13 2.23 -9.18 3.08
N TYR A 14 3.04 -8.17 3.39
CA TYR A 14 3.81 -8.13 4.63
C TYR A 14 3.68 -6.79 5.35
N ILE A 15 3.34 -6.83 6.63
CA ILE A 15 3.55 -5.70 7.54
C ILE A 15 4.99 -5.79 8.03
N ILE A 16 5.75 -4.71 7.92
CA ILE A 16 7.17 -4.69 8.24
C ILE A 16 7.42 -3.69 9.35
N GLU A 17 8.01 -4.17 10.44
CA GLU A 17 8.37 -3.37 11.61
C GLU A 17 9.89 -3.19 11.67
N PRO A 18 10.42 -1.98 11.40
CA PRO A 18 11.83 -1.71 11.57
C PRO A 18 12.17 -1.58 13.05
N LYS A 19 13.37 -2.01 13.43
CA LYS A 19 13.93 -1.72 14.73
C LYS A 19 14.29 -0.23 14.82
N VAL A 20 13.71 0.46 15.81
CA VAL A 20 13.93 1.89 16.04
C VAL A 20 14.90 2.09 17.20
N PHE A 21 15.95 2.87 16.97
CA PHE A 21 16.96 3.21 17.96
C PHE A 21 16.81 4.68 18.34
N GLY A 22 16.27 4.95 19.53
CA GLY A 22 16.09 6.30 20.06
C GLY A 22 17.18 6.73 21.04
N ASP A 23 17.55 8.00 21.02
CA ASP A 23 18.36 8.65 22.04
C ASP A 23 17.96 10.14 22.23
N ASN A 24 18.71 10.89 23.04
CA ASN A 24 18.40 12.29 23.34
C ASN A 24 18.47 13.24 22.13
N ARG A 25 18.97 12.79 20.97
CA ARG A 25 19.02 13.55 19.71
C ARG A 25 17.82 13.27 18.80
N GLY A 26 17.08 12.18 19.03
CA GLY A 26 15.99 11.72 18.18
C GLY A 26 15.99 10.20 18.03
N TYR A 27 15.76 9.72 16.80
CA TYR A 27 15.79 8.29 16.49
C TYR A 27 16.50 8.01 15.17
N PHE A 28 17.03 6.80 15.07
CA PHE A 28 17.59 6.22 13.86
C PHE A 28 16.92 4.87 13.58
N MET A 29 16.67 4.57 12.32
CA MET A 29 16.24 3.24 11.88
C MET A 29 16.66 3.02 10.43
N GLU A 30 16.98 1.77 10.10
CA GLU A 30 17.04 1.35 8.71
C GLU A 30 15.62 1.33 8.14
N THR A 31 15.45 1.90 6.96
CA THR A 31 14.15 1.98 6.29
C THR A 31 14.00 0.90 5.23
N TYR A 32 15.12 0.34 4.77
CA TYR A 32 15.22 -0.80 3.87
C TYR A 32 16.64 -1.37 3.96
N SER A 33 16.77 -2.69 3.90
CA SER A 33 18.04 -3.41 3.73
C SER A 33 17.84 -4.49 2.68
N LYS A 34 18.55 -4.40 1.55
CA LYS A 34 18.48 -5.42 0.49
C LYS A 34 18.83 -6.81 1.04
N LYS A 35 19.78 -6.87 1.98
CA LYS A 35 20.20 -8.11 2.63
C LYS A 35 19.06 -8.71 3.46
N ASP A 36 18.50 -7.95 4.39
CA ASP A 36 17.48 -8.47 5.33
C ASP A 36 16.18 -8.82 4.59
N PHE A 37 15.79 -8.05 3.57
CA PHE A 37 14.63 -8.38 2.73
C PHE A 37 14.88 -9.67 1.93
N PHE A 38 16.06 -9.82 1.32
CA PHE A 38 16.42 -11.03 0.60
C PHE A 38 16.44 -12.27 1.52
N GLU A 39 16.99 -12.15 2.73
CA GLU A 39 16.98 -13.22 3.74
C GLU A 39 15.56 -13.59 4.19
N ALA A 40 14.60 -12.66 4.11
CA ALA A 40 13.18 -12.88 4.35
C ALA A 40 12.42 -13.42 3.11
N GLY A 41 13.11 -13.72 2.01
CA GLY A 41 12.50 -14.20 0.75
C GLY A 41 11.96 -13.09 -0.15
N LEU A 42 12.14 -11.83 0.23
CA LEU A 42 11.73 -10.66 -0.56
C LEU A 42 12.86 -10.23 -1.49
N THR A 43 12.78 -10.66 -2.75
CA THR A 43 13.87 -10.57 -3.74
C THR A 43 13.72 -9.46 -4.78
N MET A 44 12.69 -8.62 -4.63
CA MET A 44 12.43 -7.49 -5.53
C MET A 44 13.53 -6.43 -5.50
N GLU A 45 13.59 -5.63 -6.56
CA GLU A 45 14.47 -4.46 -6.67
C GLU A 45 13.62 -3.20 -6.78
N PHE A 46 13.89 -2.21 -5.94
CA PHE A 46 13.20 -0.92 -5.98
C PHE A 46 13.95 0.06 -6.88
N VAL A 47 13.26 0.63 -7.87
CA VAL A 47 13.84 1.48 -8.93
C VAL A 47 13.34 2.93 -8.90
N GLN A 48 12.30 3.22 -8.12
CA GLN A 48 11.69 4.55 -8.02
C GLN A 48 11.24 4.82 -6.59
N ASP A 49 11.49 6.04 -6.10
CA ASP A 49 10.99 6.54 -4.82
C ASP A 49 10.03 7.70 -5.06
N ASN A 50 8.92 7.71 -4.33
CA ASN A 50 7.88 8.72 -4.42
C ASN A 50 7.49 9.22 -3.02
N GLU A 51 6.97 10.44 -2.98
CA GLU A 51 6.42 11.05 -1.77
C GLU A 51 5.14 11.80 -2.11
N SER A 52 4.18 11.78 -1.18
CA SER A 52 3.00 12.63 -1.25
C SER A 52 2.67 13.22 0.12
N LYS A 53 2.17 14.45 0.13
CA LYS A 53 1.58 15.08 1.32
C LYS A 53 0.09 15.26 1.10
N SER A 54 -0.72 14.88 2.09
CA SER A 54 -2.18 14.89 1.99
C SER A 54 -2.80 15.32 3.33
N LYS A 55 -3.96 15.98 3.27
CA LYS A 55 -4.73 16.39 4.47
C LYS A 55 -5.71 15.31 4.89
N LYS A 56 -6.25 15.41 6.12
CA LYS A 56 -7.30 14.52 6.65
C LYS A 56 -8.44 14.31 5.66
N GLY A 57 -8.93 13.08 5.58
CA GLY A 57 -10.03 12.70 4.69
C GLY A 57 -9.63 12.49 3.23
N VAL A 58 -8.41 12.84 2.82
CA VAL A 58 -7.92 12.47 1.49
C VAL A 58 -7.79 10.96 1.39
N LEU A 59 -8.45 10.40 0.40
CA LEU A 59 -8.32 9.01 -0.02
C LEU A 59 -7.71 8.96 -1.41
N ARG A 60 -6.61 8.22 -1.56
CA ARG A 60 -5.98 7.95 -2.86
C ARG A 60 -6.07 6.47 -3.13
N GLY A 61 -6.66 6.08 -4.26
CA GLY A 61 -6.77 4.68 -4.63
C GLY A 61 -8.18 4.24 -4.97
N LEU A 62 -8.36 2.96 -5.28
CA LEU A 62 -7.32 1.92 -5.25
C LEU A 62 -6.64 1.80 -6.62
N HIS A 63 -5.30 1.87 -6.67
CA HIS A 63 -4.52 2.00 -7.91
C HIS A 63 -3.68 0.75 -8.23
N PHE A 64 -3.50 0.47 -9.52
CA PHE A 64 -2.60 -0.55 -10.05
C PHE A 64 -2.11 -0.14 -11.46
N GLN A 65 -1.10 -0.84 -11.99
CA GLN A 65 -0.73 -0.75 -13.41
C GLN A 65 -0.94 -2.11 -14.08
N THR A 66 -1.61 -2.14 -15.23
CA THR A 66 -1.95 -3.38 -15.97
C THR A 66 -0.74 -4.01 -16.67
N LYS A 67 0.26 -3.19 -17.02
CA LYS A 67 1.61 -3.58 -17.42
C LYS A 67 2.61 -2.76 -16.63
N HIS A 68 3.87 -3.16 -16.62
CA HIS A 68 4.87 -2.58 -15.72
C HIS A 68 4.34 -2.58 -14.27
N THR A 69 3.79 -3.72 -13.86
CA THR A 69 3.19 -3.87 -12.53
C THR A 69 4.20 -3.55 -11.45
N GLN A 70 3.77 -2.86 -10.40
CA GLN A 70 4.65 -2.42 -9.32
C GLN A 70 4.30 -3.13 -8.02
N GLY A 71 5.31 -3.74 -7.41
CA GLY A 71 5.37 -3.90 -5.97
C GLY A 71 5.74 -2.57 -5.31
N LYS A 72 5.17 -2.30 -4.14
CA LYS A 72 5.32 -1.05 -3.40
C LYS A 72 5.71 -1.34 -1.96
N LEU A 73 6.74 -0.66 -1.46
CA LEU A 73 7.07 -0.62 -0.04
C LEU A 73 6.71 0.76 0.50
N VAL A 74 5.70 0.83 1.37
CA VAL A 74 5.03 2.08 1.72
C VAL A 74 5.08 2.39 3.22
N ARG A 75 5.07 3.67 3.60
CA ARG A 75 5.07 4.14 5.01
C ARG A 75 4.62 5.59 5.14
N ALA A 76 4.17 5.97 6.34
CA ALA A 76 3.99 7.36 6.73
C ALA A 76 5.21 7.88 7.52
N THR A 77 5.77 9.01 7.12
CA THR A 77 6.88 9.69 7.83
C THR A 77 6.44 10.82 8.74
N GLN A 78 5.24 11.37 8.48
CA GLN A 78 4.56 12.35 9.30
C GLN A 78 3.08 11.98 9.35
N GLY A 79 2.43 12.16 10.50
CA GLY A 79 1.02 11.83 10.67
C GLY A 79 0.72 10.34 10.53
N SER A 80 -0.49 10.02 10.06
CA SER A 80 -0.99 8.66 9.96
C SER A 80 -1.97 8.47 8.79
N VAL A 81 -1.88 7.29 8.19
CA VAL A 81 -2.79 6.83 7.14
C VAL A 81 -3.28 5.42 7.47
N TYR A 82 -4.51 5.10 7.06
CA TYR A 82 -4.98 3.74 6.95
C TYR A 82 -4.72 3.26 5.51
N ASP A 83 -3.73 2.40 5.34
CA ASP A 83 -3.28 1.89 4.05
C ASP A 83 -3.94 0.55 3.74
N VAL A 84 -4.34 0.32 2.49
CA VAL A 84 -5.10 -0.85 2.05
C VAL A 84 -4.51 -1.44 0.78
N ALA A 85 -4.39 -2.76 0.77
CA ALA A 85 -4.09 -3.56 -0.41
C ALA A 85 -5.21 -4.55 -0.69
N VAL A 86 -5.59 -4.68 -1.97
CA VAL A 86 -6.61 -5.61 -2.46
C VAL A 86 -5.99 -6.59 -3.45
N ASP A 87 -6.20 -7.89 -3.21
CA ASP A 87 -5.68 -8.93 -4.09
C ASP A 87 -6.50 -8.99 -5.39
N LEU A 88 -5.87 -8.61 -6.50
CA LEU A 88 -6.48 -8.66 -7.83
C LEU A 88 -5.95 -9.83 -8.68
N ARG A 89 -5.25 -10.80 -8.09
CA ARG A 89 -4.65 -11.91 -8.83
C ARG A 89 -5.70 -13.00 -9.12
N LYS A 90 -6.09 -13.16 -10.38
CA LYS A 90 -7.03 -14.20 -10.82
C LYS A 90 -6.54 -15.59 -10.39
N GLY A 91 -7.45 -16.41 -9.87
CA GLY A 91 -7.12 -17.73 -9.31
C GLY A 91 -6.54 -17.71 -7.89
N SER A 92 -6.30 -16.53 -7.29
CA SER A 92 -5.91 -16.43 -5.88
C SER A 92 -7.06 -16.90 -4.97
N PRO A 93 -6.78 -17.70 -3.91
CA PRO A 93 -7.76 -18.03 -2.88
C PRO A 93 -8.33 -16.80 -2.16
N THR A 94 -7.60 -15.69 -2.21
CA THR A 94 -7.96 -14.40 -1.60
C THR A 94 -8.33 -13.33 -2.63
N PHE A 95 -8.64 -13.69 -3.87
CA PHE A 95 -9.06 -12.73 -4.90
C PHE A 95 -10.23 -11.86 -4.41
N GLY A 96 -10.10 -10.53 -4.56
CA GLY A 96 -11.07 -9.54 -4.09
C GLY A 96 -11.03 -9.26 -2.58
N GLN A 97 -10.25 -10.03 -1.80
CA GLN A 97 -10.05 -9.74 -0.37
C GLN A 97 -9.01 -8.63 -0.20
N TRP A 98 -9.07 -7.98 0.96
CA TRP A 98 -8.21 -6.86 1.29
C TRP A 98 -7.61 -6.97 2.69
N GLU A 99 -6.46 -6.32 2.87
CA GLU A 99 -5.81 -6.12 4.16
C GLU A 99 -5.58 -4.62 4.38
N GLY A 100 -5.84 -4.14 5.60
CA GLY A 100 -5.70 -2.74 5.96
C GLY A 100 -4.79 -2.54 7.17
N VAL A 101 -3.89 -1.58 7.09
CA VAL A 101 -2.81 -1.37 8.07
C VAL A 101 -2.74 0.12 8.43
N LEU A 102 -2.78 0.43 9.72
CA LEU A 102 -2.46 1.78 10.19
C LEU A 102 -0.94 2.00 10.10
N LEU A 103 -0.52 2.96 9.27
CA LEU A 103 0.87 3.39 9.13
C LEU A 103 0.99 4.79 9.71
N SER A 104 1.92 5.00 10.64
CA SER A 104 2.12 6.31 11.25
C SER A 104 3.58 6.63 11.52
N GLU A 105 3.83 7.93 11.70
CA GLU A 105 5.11 8.39 12.21
C GLU A 105 5.42 7.84 13.61
N GLU A 106 4.45 7.38 14.37
CA GLU A 106 4.69 6.83 15.71
C GLU A 106 5.06 5.34 15.65
N ASN A 107 4.28 4.55 14.91
CA ASN A 107 4.48 3.10 14.86
C ASN A 107 5.61 2.68 13.91
N LYS A 108 6.03 3.59 13.01
CA LYS A 108 7.11 3.39 12.01
C LYS A 108 6.92 2.17 11.11
N ARG A 109 5.72 1.59 11.08
CA ARG A 109 5.40 0.42 10.26
C ARG A 109 5.53 0.75 8.79
N GLN A 110 5.86 -0.27 8.03
CA GLN A 110 5.79 -0.27 6.58
C GLN A 110 4.84 -1.36 6.13
N PHE A 111 4.34 -1.23 4.92
CA PHE A 111 3.52 -2.25 4.29
C PHE A 111 4.09 -2.55 2.91
N TYR A 112 4.39 -3.82 2.66
CA TYR A 112 4.80 -4.27 1.34
C TYR A 112 3.60 -4.86 0.60
N VAL A 113 3.32 -4.26 -0.56
CA VAL A 113 2.22 -4.61 -1.46
C VAL A 113 2.82 -5.07 -2.77
N PRO A 114 2.79 -6.36 -3.15
CA PRO A 114 3.46 -6.85 -4.34
C PRO A 114 2.66 -6.54 -5.62
N GLU A 115 3.25 -6.87 -6.76
CA GLU A 115 2.59 -6.79 -8.06
C GLU A 115 1.27 -7.58 -8.09
N GLY A 116 0.31 -7.09 -8.86
CA GLY A 116 -1.01 -7.72 -9.00
C GLY A 116 -2.01 -7.37 -7.90
N PHE A 117 -1.70 -6.39 -7.06
CA PHE A 117 -2.61 -5.82 -6.07
C PHE A 117 -3.05 -4.41 -6.49
N ALA A 118 -4.26 -4.02 -6.05
CA ALA A 118 -4.64 -2.62 -6.00
C ALA A 118 -4.27 -2.03 -4.64
N HIS A 119 -3.78 -0.79 -4.62
CA HIS A 119 -3.26 -0.14 -3.42
C HIS A 119 -3.86 1.25 -3.23
N GLY A 120 -4.16 1.63 -1.99
CA GLY A 120 -4.57 2.99 -1.66
C GLY A 120 -4.53 3.26 -0.17
N PHE A 121 -4.77 4.51 0.21
CA PHE A 121 -4.77 4.91 1.61
C PHE A 121 -5.75 6.05 1.90
N LEU A 122 -6.20 6.12 3.15
CA LEU A 122 -6.96 7.22 3.72
C LEU A 122 -6.12 7.94 4.77
N VAL A 123 -6.01 9.27 4.68
CA VAL A 123 -5.36 10.07 5.73
C VAL A 123 -6.30 10.25 6.92
N VAL A 124 -5.87 9.76 8.09
CA VAL A 124 -6.69 9.77 9.32
C VAL A 124 -6.26 10.81 10.35
N SER A 125 -5.03 11.34 10.26
CA SER A 125 -4.58 12.53 10.98
C SER A 125 -4.86 13.83 10.19
N ASP A 126 -4.59 14.99 10.79
CA ASP A 126 -4.78 16.31 10.15
C ASP A 126 -4.04 16.43 8.81
N GLU A 127 -2.80 15.93 8.77
CA GLU A 127 -2.01 15.72 7.56
C GLU A 127 -1.17 14.45 7.67
N ALA A 128 -0.71 13.93 6.55
CA ALA A 128 0.29 12.87 6.50
C ALA A 128 1.26 13.06 5.32
N VAL A 129 2.52 12.70 5.56
CA VAL A 129 3.54 12.55 4.51
C VAL A 129 3.75 11.06 4.30
N PHE A 130 3.50 10.60 3.08
CA PHE A 130 3.48 9.19 2.70
C PHE A 130 4.56 8.93 1.66
N ASN A 131 5.46 8.00 1.96
CA ASN A 131 6.59 7.62 1.12
C ASN A 131 6.39 6.21 0.59
N TYR A 132 6.78 5.98 -0.66
CA TYR A 132 6.73 4.66 -1.25
C TYR A 132 7.84 4.41 -2.25
N LYS A 133 8.41 3.20 -2.19
CA LYS A 133 9.35 2.67 -3.16
C LYS A 133 8.61 1.77 -4.14
N CYS A 134 8.92 1.81 -5.43
CA CYS A 134 8.30 0.97 -6.46
C CYS A 134 9.32 0.06 -7.15
N THR A 135 8.90 -1.16 -7.52
CA THR A 135 9.75 -2.15 -8.20
C THR A 135 9.84 -1.98 -9.72
N ASP A 136 9.00 -1.14 -10.30
CA ASP A 136 9.05 -0.73 -11.71
C ASP A 136 8.71 0.77 -11.83
N PHE A 137 8.93 1.37 -12.98
CA PHE A 137 8.66 2.78 -13.25
C PHE A 137 7.16 3.08 -13.42
N TYR A 138 6.79 4.33 -13.13
CA TYR A 138 5.44 4.80 -13.43
C TYR A 138 5.17 4.79 -14.94
N ALA A 139 4.08 4.16 -15.34
CA ALA A 139 3.66 4.03 -16.74
C ALA A 139 2.18 4.46 -16.85
N PRO A 140 1.90 5.77 -17.05
CA PRO A 140 0.54 6.31 -17.02
C PRO A 140 -0.38 5.69 -18.07
N GLU A 141 0.16 5.15 -19.17
CA GLU A 141 -0.62 4.48 -20.21
C GLU A 141 -1.27 3.18 -19.72
N TYR A 142 -0.72 2.59 -18.66
CA TYR A 142 -1.19 1.33 -18.07
C TYR A 142 -1.78 1.49 -16.68
N ASP A 143 -1.79 2.71 -16.17
CA ASP A 143 -2.40 3.05 -14.89
C ASP A 143 -3.91 2.77 -14.94
N GLY A 144 -4.39 2.15 -13.87
CA GLY A 144 -5.79 1.82 -13.67
C GLY A 144 -6.14 1.86 -12.19
N GLY A 145 -7.41 1.65 -11.89
CA GLY A 145 -7.86 1.55 -10.52
C GLY A 145 -9.18 0.83 -10.38
N VAL A 146 -9.47 0.47 -9.14
CA VAL A 146 -10.78 -0.03 -8.70
C VAL A 146 -11.40 0.98 -7.75
N LEU A 147 -12.71 1.10 -7.83
CA LEU A 147 -13.49 2.00 -7.00
C LEU A 147 -13.19 1.76 -5.52
N TRP A 148 -12.84 2.81 -4.78
CA TRP A 148 -12.39 2.71 -3.38
C TRP A 148 -13.48 2.15 -2.43
N ASN A 149 -14.75 2.36 -2.78
CA ASN A 149 -15.94 1.85 -2.10
C ASN A 149 -16.67 0.80 -2.94
N ASP A 150 -15.93 0.04 -3.74
CA ASP A 150 -16.48 -1.10 -4.48
C ASP A 150 -17.27 -2.04 -3.53
N PRO A 151 -18.52 -2.39 -3.86
CA PRO A 151 -19.38 -3.17 -2.97
C PRO A 151 -19.00 -4.65 -2.85
N ASP A 152 -18.22 -5.19 -3.79
CA ASP A 152 -17.77 -6.58 -3.76
C ASP A 152 -16.49 -6.73 -2.91
N ILE A 153 -15.57 -5.78 -3.00
CA ILE A 153 -14.38 -5.71 -2.14
C ILE A 153 -14.79 -5.29 -0.72
N ASN A 154 -15.68 -4.29 -0.62
CA ASN A 154 -16.25 -3.77 0.63
C ASN A 154 -15.20 -3.45 1.70
N VAL A 155 -14.21 -2.62 1.33
CA VAL A 155 -13.16 -2.17 2.26
C VAL A 155 -13.80 -1.41 3.44
N GLN A 156 -13.44 -1.81 4.66
CA GLN A 156 -13.91 -1.16 5.87
C GLN A 156 -12.96 -0.01 6.25
N TRP A 157 -13.14 1.13 5.59
CA TRP A 157 -12.37 2.35 5.87
C TRP A 157 -12.72 2.92 7.25
N PRO A 158 -11.74 3.37 8.06
CA PRO A 158 -11.99 3.99 9.36
C PRO A 158 -12.44 5.45 9.16
N LEU A 159 -13.74 5.64 8.94
CA LEU A 159 -14.32 6.95 8.64
C LEU A 159 -14.71 7.76 9.90
N GLU A 160 -14.46 7.24 11.10
CA GLU A 160 -14.74 7.97 12.34
C GLU A 160 -13.95 9.27 12.40
N GLY A 161 -14.64 10.40 12.60
CA GLY A 161 -14.03 11.72 12.63
C GLY A 161 -13.53 12.22 11.25
N ILE A 162 -13.90 11.56 10.16
CA ILE A 162 -13.73 12.03 8.79
C ILE A 162 -15.06 12.65 8.33
N GLU A 163 -15.11 13.97 8.24
CA GLU A 163 -16.34 14.69 7.82
C GLU A 163 -16.61 14.53 6.31
N GLU A 164 -15.56 14.54 5.50
CA GLU A 164 -15.64 14.44 4.05
C GLU A 164 -14.49 13.58 3.51
N ILE A 165 -14.81 12.65 2.62
CA ILE A 165 -13.81 11.89 1.86
C ILE A 165 -13.45 12.68 0.61
N LEU A 166 -12.16 13.00 0.48
CA LEU A 166 -11.63 13.81 -0.59
C LEU A 166 -10.90 12.94 -1.60
N LEU A 167 -11.51 12.80 -2.77
CA LEU A 167 -11.02 11.99 -3.88
C LEU A 167 -10.59 12.89 -5.04
N SER A 168 -9.64 12.42 -5.84
CA SER A 168 -9.39 13.01 -7.15
C SER A 168 -10.56 12.70 -8.10
N GLU A 169 -10.71 13.48 -9.17
CA GLU A 169 -11.71 13.17 -10.21
C GLU A 169 -11.47 11.80 -10.85
N LYS A 170 -10.21 11.37 -10.96
CA LYS A 170 -9.84 10.03 -11.42
C LYS A 170 -10.42 8.96 -10.48
N ASP A 171 -10.22 9.12 -9.18
CA ASP A 171 -10.60 8.11 -8.17
C ASP A 171 -12.13 8.00 -8.01
N LYS A 172 -12.86 9.10 -8.22
CA LYS A 172 -14.33 9.10 -8.25
C LYS A 172 -14.92 8.30 -9.41
N ASN A 173 -14.19 8.20 -10.52
CA ASN A 173 -14.67 7.61 -11.78
C ASN A 173 -14.07 6.22 -12.06
N GLN A 174 -13.46 5.58 -11.06
CA GLN A 174 -12.96 4.22 -11.20
C GLN A 174 -14.11 3.22 -11.37
N LYS A 175 -13.81 2.11 -12.05
CA LYS A 175 -14.77 1.02 -12.27
C LYS A 175 -14.88 0.12 -11.03
N THR A 176 -16.00 -0.59 -10.93
CA THR A 176 -16.17 -1.66 -9.95
C THR A 176 -15.30 -2.87 -10.30
N LEU A 177 -15.02 -3.73 -9.32
CA LEU A 177 -14.22 -4.95 -9.51
C LEU A 177 -14.79 -5.83 -10.63
N LYS A 178 -16.12 -5.95 -10.72
CA LYS A 178 -16.81 -6.75 -11.74
C LYS A 178 -16.68 -6.21 -13.16
N GLU A 179 -16.44 -4.90 -13.32
CA GLU A 179 -16.33 -4.24 -14.62
C GLU A 179 -14.87 -4.17 -15.12
N LEU A 180 -13.91 -4.55 -14.27
CA LEU A 180 -12.49 -4.54 -14.60
C LEU A 180 -12.09 -5.79 -15.37
N ASP A 181 -11.34 -5.59 -16.45
CA ASP A 181 -10.56 -6.66 -17.05
C ASP A 181 -9.15 -6.67 -16.44
N ILE A 182 -8.95 -7.59 -15.51
CA ILE A 182 -7.73 -7.65 -14.69
C ILE A 182 -6.73 -8.63 -15.33
N PRO A 183 -5.49 -8.20 -15.66
CA PRO A 183 -4.52 -9.08 -16.33
C PRO A 183 -3.65 -9.88 -15.35
N PHE A 184 -3.87 -9.78 -14.05
CA PHE A 184 -3.01 -10.39 -13.04
C PHE A 184 -3.43 -11.84 -12.77
N GLU A 185 -2.47 -12.76 -12.82
CA GLU A 185 -2.67 -14.18 -12.54
C GLU A 185 -1.94 -14.58 -11.26
N TYR A 186 -2.59 -15.37 -10.42
CA TYR A 186 -1.99 -15.90 -9.21
C TYR A 186 -1.04 -17.05 -9.56
N LYS A 187 0.24 -16.89 -9.21
CA LYS A 187 1.28 -17.85 -9.60
C LYS A 187 1.43 -19.06 -8.67
N GLY A 188 0.63 -19.15 -7.60
CA GLY A 188 0.49 -20.33 -6.74
C GLY A 188 1.83 -20.99 -6.37
N GLU A 189 2.48 -20.49 -5.33
CA GLU A 189 3.58 -21.22 -4.67
C GLU A 189 3.08 -21.90 -3.39
#